data_AF-A0A973FLC4-F1
#
_entry.id   AF-A0A973FLC4-F1
#
_cell.length_a   1.000
_cell.length_b   1.000
_cell.length_c   1.000
_cell.angle_alpha   90.00
_cell.angle_beta   90.00
_cell.angle_gamma   90.00
#
_symmetry.space_group_name_H-M   'P 1'
#
loop_
_entity.id
_entity.type
_entity.pdbx_description
1 polymer ?
#
loop_
_entity_poly.entity_id
_entity_poly.type
_entity_poly.pdbx_seq_one_letter_code
_entity_poly.pdbx_strand_id
1 'polypeptide(L)'
;ELKNAQRGALCLCLGGLSKLSAALRAEGLAVRATLGAHGLRSVLLSALSRLAQQASQPAQSDRLLVAARLAYIERAPLDRLSTVAIIVAEKERAL
;
A
#
# COMPACT_ATOMS: atom_id res chain seq x y z
N GLU A 1 1.46 -32.07 15.98
CA GLU A 1 2.44 -31.00 15.71
C GLU A 1 2.35 -30.56 14.25
N LEU A 2 1.53 -29.55 13.96
CA LEU A 2 1.32 -29.04 12.60
C LEU A 2 2.42 -28.03 12.27
N LYS A 3 3.43 -28.48 11.54
CA LYS A 3 4.47 -27.65 10.92
C LYS A 3 3.80 -26.72 9.91
N ASN A 4 3.55 -25.49 10.37
CA ASN A 4 2.90 -24.42 9.63
C ASN A 4 3.88 -23.84 8.60
N ALA A 5 4.08 -24.55 7.49
CA ALA A 5 4.85 -24.09 6.35
C ALA A 5 4.00 -23.15 5.48
N GLN A 6 3.62 -21.99 6.03
CA GLN A 6 3.19 -20.87 5.19
C GLN A 6 4.43 -20.26 4.51
N ARG A 7 4.92 -20.95 3.48
CA ARG A 7 5.68 -20.30 2.42
C ARG A 7 4.69 -19.47 1.62
N GLY A 8 4.41 -18.26 2.11
CA GLY A 8 3.64 -17.28 1.38
C GLY A 8 4.33 -16.97 0.07
N ALA A 9 3.90 -17.63 -1.01
CA ALA A 9 4.24 -17.19 -2.34
C ALA A 9 3.71 -15.76 -2.48
N LEU A 10 4.62 -14.80 -2.61
CA LEU A 10 4.31 -13.43 -3.00
C LEU A 10 3.69 -13.49 -4.40
N CYS A 11 2.38 -13.71 -4.46
CA CYS A 11 1.63 -13.64 -5.69
C CYS A 11 1.54 -12.15 -6.06
N LEU A 12 2.47 -11.71 -6.90
CA LEU A 12 2.40 -10.41 -7.56
C LEU A 12 1.21 -10.45 -8.53
N CYS A 13 0.01 -10.15 -8.01
CA CYS A 13 -1.20 -10.00 -8.80
C CYS A 13 -1.13 -8.70 -9.62
N LEU A 14 -0.30 -8.69 -10.66
CA LEU A 14 -0.27 -7.64 -11.66
C LEU A 14 -1.67 -7.50 -12.26
N GLY A 15 -2.30 -6.34 -12.04
CA GLY A 15 -3.66 -6.07 -12.50
C GLY A 15 -4.80 -6.57 -11.60
N GLY A 16 -4.53 -7.08 -10.39
CA GLY A 16 -5.57 -7.48 -9.44
C GLY A 16 -6.55 -6.35 -9.11
N LEU A 17 -6.04 -5.12 -8.99
CA LEU A 17 -6.84 -3.92 -8.76
C LEU A 17 -7.77 -3.59 -9.94
N SER A 18 -7.31 -3.81 -11.18
CA SER A 18 -8.14 -3.65 -12.38
C SER A 18 -9.25 -4.70 -12.45
N LYS A 19 -8.95 -5.97 -12.12
CA LYS A 19 -9.94 -7.04 -12.06
C LYS A 19 -10.99 -6.79 -10.98
N LEU A 20 -10.56 -6.34 -9.80
CA LEU A 20 -11.45 -5.97 -8.70
C LEU A 20 -12.33 -4.78 -9.08
N SER A 21 -11.76 -3.75 -9.71
CA SER A 21 -12.56 -2.61 -10.19
C SER A 21 -13.59 -3.02 -11.26
N ALA A 22 -13.26 -3.97 -12.13
CA ALA A 22 -14.21 -4.50 -13.11
C ALA A 22 -15.35 -5.29 -12.44
N ALA A 23 -15.02 -6.14 -11.46
CA ALA A 23 -16.01 -6.88 -10.68
C ALA A 23 -16.96 -5.94 -9.90
N LEU A 24 -16.41 -4.90 -9.25
CA LEU A 24 -17.22 -3.91 -8.53
C LEU A 24 -18.19 -3.17 -9.47
N ARG A 25 -17.74 -2.81 -10.67
CA ARG A 25 -18.62 -2.18 -11.68
C ARG A 25 -19.73 -3.12 -12.15
N ALA A 26 -19.44 -4.41 -12.33
CA ALA A 26 -20.46 -5.39 -12.71
C ALA A 26 -21.56 -5.50 -11.64
N GLU A 27 -21.24 -5.24 -10.37
CA GLU A 27 -22.17 -5.21 -9.23
C GLU A 27 -22.85 -3.83 -9.02
N GLY A 28 -22.68 -2.88 -9.95
CA GLY A 28 -23.25 -1.53 -9.84
C GLY A 28 -22.58 -0.65 -8.77
N LEU A 29 -21.33 -0.96 -8.42
CA LEU A 29 -20.51 -0.18 -7.50
C LEU A 29 -19.45 0.61 -8.28
N ALA A 30 -19.46 1.93 -8.14
CA ALA A 30 -18.46 2.82 -8.71
C ALA A 30 -17.34 3.10 -7.70
N VAL A 31 -16.09 2.84 -8.07
CA VAL A 31 -14.92 3.16 -7.24
C VAL A 31 -14.72 4.68 -7.21
N ARG A 32 -14.85 5.29 -6.03
CA ARG A 32 -14.64 6.74 -5.81
C ARG A 32 -13.20 7.08 -5.48
N ALA A 33 -12.55 6.23 -4.70
CA ALA A 33 -11.19 6.44 -4.27
C ALA A 33 -10.45 5.12 -4.11
N THR A 34 -9.16 5.17 -4.38
CA THR A 34 -8.19 4.15 -3.99
C THR A 34 -7.15 4.85 -3.13
N LEU A 35 -6.77 4.21 -2.03
CA LEU A 35 -5.77 4.67 -1.08
C LEU A 35 -4.74 3.56 -0.96
N GLY A 36 -3.47 3.87 -1.25
CA GLY A 36 -2.37 2.94 -1.03
C GLY A 36 -1.83 3.07 0.39
N ALA A 37 -1.67 1.96 1.10
CA ALA A 37 -0.96 1.87 2.37
C ALA A 37 0.34 1.08 2.19
N HIS A 38 1.41 1.53 2.82
CA HIS A 38 2.77 1.02 2.58
C HIS A 38 3.20 1.17 1.10
N GLY A 39 3.04 2.36 0.53
CA GLY A 39 3.58 2.67 -0.79
C GLY A 39 5.11 2.54 -0.81
N LEU A 40 5.68 2.31 -2.00
CA LEU A 40 7.12 2.18 -2.22
C LEU A 40 7.94 3.29 -1.55
N ARG A 41 7.42 4.53 -1.57
CA ARG A 41 8.03 5.70 -0.91
C ARG A 41 8.20 5.51 0.60
N SER A 42 7.16 5.06 1.30
CA SER A 42 7.20 4.80 2.75
C SER A 42 8.19 3.68 3.10
N VAL A 43 8.26 2.66 2.24
CA VAL A 43 9.19 1.53 2.38
C VAL A 43 10.64 2.00 2.21
N LEU A 44 10.92 2.79 1.17
CA LEU A 44 12.24 3.36 0.92
C LEU A 44 12.68 4.27 2.06
N LEU A 45 11.81 5.18 2.53
CA LEU A 45 12.13 6.06 3.66
C LEU A 45 12.39 5.27 4.95
N SER A 46 11.64 4.19 5.19
CA SER A 46 11.88 3.29 6.32
C SER A 46 13.21 2.54 6.21
N ALA A 47 13.60 2.13 4.99
CA ALA A 47 14.89 1.51 4.72
C ALA A 47 16.05 2.50 4.93
N LEU A 48 15.92 3.73 4.43
CA LEU A 48 16.91 4.79 4.61
C LEU A 48 17.07 5.19 6.09
N SER A 49 15.97 5.25 6.85
CA SER A 49 16.01 5.47 8.30
C SER A 49 16.87 4.42 9.01
N ARG A 50 16.68 3.14 8.68
CA ARG A 50 17.50 2.04 9.23
C ARG A 50 18.99 2.18 8.88
N LEU A 51 19.30 2.55 7.64
CA LEU A 51 20.69 2.79 7.23
C LEU A 51 21.32 3.97 7.97
N ALA A 52 20.57 5.07 8.15
CA ALA A 52 21.02 6.23 8.93
C ALA A 52 21.27 5.88 10.41
N GLN A 53 20.44 5.01 10.98
CA GLN A 53 20.63 4.50 12.35
C GLN A 53 21.90 3.65 12.44
N GLN A 54 22.17 2.78 11.47
CA GLN A 54 23.40 1.99 11.40
C GLN A 54 24.65 2.87 11.22
N ALA A 55 24.53 4.00 10.52
CA ALA A 55 25.59 4.98 10.36
C ALA A 55 25.74 5.95 11.56
N SER A 56 25.08 5.68 12.68
CA SER A 56 25.09 6.53 13.89
C SER A 56 24.63 7.97 13.65
N GLN A 57 23.66 8.17 12.75
CA GLN A 57 23.03 9.47 12.47
C GLN A 57 21.58 9.51 12.97
N PRO A 58 21.35 9.57 14.30
CA PRO A 58 20.01 9.41 14.89
C PRO A 58 19.04 10.51 14.45
N ALA A 59 19.49 11.77 14.36
CA ALA A 59 18.64 12.89 13.94
C ALA A 59 18.12 12.76 12.50
N GLN A 60 18.91 12.15 11.60
CA GLN A 60 18.47 11.88 10.22
C GLN A 60 17.55 10.66 10.16
N SER A 61 17.85 9.61 10.93
CA SER A 61 16.97 8.45 11.08
C SER A 61 15.57 8.87 11.51
N ASP A 62 15.45 9.73 12.52
CA ASP A 62 14.14 10.16 13.05
C ASP A 62 13.35 10.97 12.01
N ARG A 63 14.01 11.88 11.29
CA ARG A 63 13.37 12.66 10.21
C ARG A 63 12.87 11.76 9.08
N LEU A 64 13.68 10.78 8.68
CA LEU A 64 13.32 9.80 7.65
C LEU A 64 12.16 8.91 8.11
N LEU A 65 12.15 8.50 9.38
CA LEU A 65 11.08 7.69 9.95
C LEU A 65 9.76 8.48 10.04
N VAL A 66 9.81 9.74 10.44
CA VAL A 66 8.63 10.63 10.43
C VAL A 66 8.13 10.82 9.01
N ALA A 67 9.02 11.09 8.05
CA ALA A 67 8.65 11.20 6.64
C ALA A 67 8.02 9.90 6.11
N ALA A 68 8.53 8.73 6.51
CA ALA A 68 7.96 7.43 6.15
C ALA A 68 6.53 7.26 6.68
N ARG A 69 6.27 7.71 7.93
CA ARG A 69 4.93 7.67 8.54
C ARG A 69 3.96 8.64 7.87
N LEU A 70 4.43 9.82 7.48
CA LEU A 70 3.60 10.78 6.74
C LEU A 70 3.27 10.26 5.33
N ALA A 71 4.18 9.53 4.70
CA ALA A 71 3.98 8.89 3.40
C ALA A 71 3.30 7.51 3.50
N TYR A 72 2.85 7.09 4.69
CA TYR A 72 2.36 5.74 4.93
C TYR A 72 1.06 5.44 4.18
N ILE A 73 0.15 6.41 4.14
CA ILE A 73 -1.07 6.38 3.33
C ILE A 73 -0.95 7.52 2.33
N GLU A 74 -1.02 7.19 1.05
CA GLU A 74 -0.97 8.19 -0.02
C GLU A 74 -2.18 7.98 -0.95
N ARG A 75 -2.62 9.09 -1.55
CA ARG A 75 -3.57 9.13 -2.67
C ARG A 75 -2.74 9.51 -3.88
N ALA A 76 -2.14 8.53 -4.56
CA ALA A 76 -1.25 8.78 -5.67
C ALA A 76 -1.35 7.71 -6.76
N PRO A 77 -0.98 8.01 -8.02
CA PRO A 77 -0.89 6.99 -9.07
C PRO A 77 0.09 5.85 -8.72
N LEU A 78 1.00 6.09 -7.78
CA LEU A 78 1.93 5.11 -7.21
C LEU A 78 1.29 4.17 -6.18
N ASP A 79 0.02 4.36 -5.80
CA ASP A 79 -0.73 3.44 -4.91
C ASP A 79 -0.82 2.03 -5.51
N ARG A 80 -0.59 1.87 -6.81
CA ARG A 80 -0.47 0.56 -7.48
C ARG A 80 0.74 -0.25 -7.01
N LEU A 81 1.73 0.40 -6.39
CA LEU A 81 2.91 -0.20 -5.77
C LEU A 81 2.80 -0.23 -4.24
N SER A 82 1.59 -0.07 -3.71
CA SER A 82 1.30 -0.28 -2.29
C SER A 82 1.20 -1.77 -1.97
N THR A 83 1.56 -2.12 -0.74
CA THR A 83 1.38 -3.51 -0.26
C THR A 83 -0.09 -3.78 0.07
N VAL A 84 -0.81 -2.74 0.50
CA VAL A 84 -2.22 -2.81 0.89
C VAL A 84 -2.97 -1.67 0.20
N ALA A 85 -4.08 -1.97 -0.47
CA ALA A 85 -4.94 -0.95 -1.06
C ALA A 85 -6.31 -0.92 -0.36
N ILE A 86 -6.76 0.27 0.03
CA ILE A 86 -8.11 0.52 0.53
C ILE A 86 -8.93 1.12 -0.62
N ILE A 87 -10.06 0.49 -0.93
CA ILE A 87 -10.94 0.90 -2.02
C ILE A 87 -12.25 1.38 -1.43
N VAL A 88 -12.63 2.61 -1.77
CA VAL A 88 -13.94 3.18 -1.42
C VAL A 88 -14.81 3.12 -2.66
N ALA A 89 -15.83 2.28 -2.61
CA ALA A 89 -16.81 2.13 -3.68
C ALA A 89 -18.19 2.57 -3.18
N GLU A 90 -18.93 3.25 -4.05
CA GLU A 90 -20.30 3.69 -3.80
C GLU A 90 -21.26 2.97 -4.74
N LYS A 91 -22.44 2.61 -4.23
CA LYS A 91 -23.50 2.06 -5.06
C LYS A 91 -24.04 3.17 -5.95
N GLU A 92 -24.02 2.96 -7.26
CA GLU A 92 -24.68 3.88 -8.18
C GLU A 92 -26.17 3.91 -7.83
N ARG A 93 -26.66 5.08 -7.41
CA ARG A 93 -28.10 5.26 -7.19
C ARG A 93 -28.75 5.25 -8.56
N ALA A 94 -29.65 4.29 -8.79
CA ALA A 94 -30.57 4.33 -9.91
C ALA A 94 -31.33 5.66 -9.84
N LEU A 95 -31.17 6.47 -10.88
CA LEU A 95 -31.98 7.67 -11.14
C LEU A 95 -33.38 7.25 -11.55
#